data_AF-M3C4H7-F1
#
_entry.id   AF-M3C4H7-F1
#
_cell.length_a   1.000
_cell.length_b   1.000
_cell.length_c   1.000
_cell.angle_alpha   90.00
_cell.angle_beta   90.00
_cell.angle_gamma   90.00
#
_symmetry.space_group_name_H-M   'P 1'
#
loop_
_entity.id
_entity.type
_entity.pdbx_description
1 polymer ?
#
loop_
_entity_poly.entity_id
_entity_poly.type
_entity_poly.pdbx_seq_one_letter_code
_entity_poly.pdbx_strand_id
1 'polypeptide(L)'
;MPIPKKPQTDGSSTFEPDQFFETWAKEDFTLPIDNDFRKFIIKAFGLRVRDTYAYKATAEVTLEQAQSHVQAGGINGLHAWYRDGEGKPRPNPSAADITSYTDIFRPTTVTSKALTALGSNAKKESVRADIAQHLQALYAPPDAARKLVVNKSKLHVNPYFDVSAWANQNLEWAGPEDNTVNVRFSHAILPILYHHFGCVCPSYEALSYIQQVAKGRTILDVGSGNGYWTYMLRRLETNPKKKLNVIAVDNGLSEWRTMWIGDTIATDGHKWLQQNQGGKDGVLLLVYPMVGLEFTSKMIKAYDGTTIISAGAQNASGFTAFAKETIADWMARELPNWEKVLQVPLPSFPGKDEALFIFEKRDE
;
A
#
# COMPACT_ATOMS: atom_id res chain seq x y z
N MET A 1 20.48 9.06 7.80
CA MET A 1 20.25 9.63 9.15
C MET A 1 19.86 8.48 10.09
N PRO A 2 20.13 8.55 11.41
CA PRO A 2 19.66 7.50 12.31
C PRO A 2 18.13 7.44 12.31
N ILE A 3 17.57 6.22 12.38
CA ILE A 3 16.12 6.04 12.49
C ILE A 3 15.63 6.72 13.78
N PRO A 4 14.63 7.62 13.72
CA PRO A 4 14.08 8.28 14.89
C PRO A 4 13.60 7.31 15.97
N LYS A 5 13.81 7.68 17.24
CA LYS A 5 13.44 6.87 18.42
C LYS A 5 12.05 7.20 18.99
N LYS A 6 11.33 8.08 18.32
CA LYS A 6 9.94 8.44 18.60
C LYS A 6 9.23 8.67 17.28
N PRO A 7 7.90 8.45 17.22
CA PRO A 7 7.12 8.93 16.10
C PRO A 7 7.33 10.45 15.91
N GLN A 8 7.48 10.89 14.67
CA GLN A 8 7.66 12.30 14.35
C GLN A 8 7.47 12.56 12.86
N THR A 9 7.18 13.81 12.51
CA THR A 9 7.32 14.32 11.14
C THR A 9 8.38 15.41 11.10
N ASP A 10 9.34 15.31 10.18
CA ASP A 10 10.36 16.34 10.01
C ASP A 10 9.74 17.69 9.58
N GLY A 11 10.14 18.76 10.28
CA GLY A 11 9.57 20.09 10.17
C GLY A 11 8.25 20.30 10.91
N SER A 12 7.71 19.28 11.57
CA SER A 12 6.52 19.38 12.44
C SER A 12 6.91 19.53 13.91
N SER A 13 6.11 20.26 14.67
CA SER A 13 6.24 20.37 16.13
C SER A 13 5.09 19.71 16.90
N THR A 14 4.09 19.20 16.19
CA THR A 14 2.81 18.76 16.78
C THR A 14 2.35 17.40 16.26
N PHE A 15 3.08 16.76 15.34
CA PHE A 15 2.66 15.45 14.82
C PHE A 15 2.78 14.38 15.90
N GLU A 16 1.64 13.81 16.26
CA GLU A 16 1.51 12.61 17.09
C GLU A 16 0.54 11.64 16.41
N PRO A 17 0.95 10.38 16.11
CA PRO A 17 0.13 9.45 15.34
C PRO A 17 -1.28 9.23 15.90
N ASP A 18 -1.40 9.04 17.22
CA ASP A 18 -2.68 8.72 17.85
C ASP A 18 -3.64 9.91 17.77
N GLN A 19 -3.14 11.12 18.01
CA GLN A 19 -3.91 12.35 17.85
C GLN A 19 -4.31 12.58 16.40
N PHE A 20 -3.42 12.28 15.44
CA PHE A 20 -3.71 12.37 14.01
C PHE A 20 -4.90 11.48 13.63
N PHE A 21 -4.91 10.22 14.06
CA PHE A 21 -6.00 9.28 13.81
C PHE A 21 -7.30 9.65 14.55
N GLU A 22 -7.21 10.14 15.78
CA GLU A 22 -8.37 10.62 16.53
C GLU A 22 -9.04 11.82 15.86
N THR A 23 -8.24 12.78 15.39
CA THR A 23 -8.72 13.96 14.65
C THR A 23 -9.37 13.53 13.34
N TRP A 24 -8.78 12.55 12.64
CA TRP A 24 -9.34 11.99 11.42
C TRP A 24 -10.67 11.27 11.66
N ALA A 25 -10.77 10.48 12.72
CA ALA A 25 -11.99 9.76 13.09
C ALA A 25 -13.18 10.68 13.43
N LYS A 26 -12.88 11.90 13.90
CA LYS A 26 -13.88 12.94 14.19
C LYS A 26 -14.29 13.76 12.97
N GLU A 27 -13.72 13.47 11.81
CA GLU A 27 -13.91 14.22 10.56
C GLU A 27 -13.45 15.69 10.65
N ASP A 28 -12.57 16.01 11.61
CA ASP A 28 -11.99 17.36 11.78
C ASP A 28 -10.93 17.68 10.68
N PHE A 29 -10.44 16.64 10.01
CA PHE A 29 -9.72 16.76 8.74
C PHE A 29 -10.68 16.59 7.58
N THR A 30 -10.80 17.65 6.77
CA THR A 30 -11.40 17.56 5.44
C THR A 30 -10.32 17.17 4.44
N LEU A 31 -10.62 16.20 3.57
CA LEU A 31 -9.84 15.94 2.35
C LEU A 31 -9.62 17.24 1.56
N PRO A 32 -8.61 17.32 0.65
CA PRO A 32 -8.28 18.56 -0.04
C PRO A 32 -9.50 19.24 -0.69
N ILE A 33 -9.97 20.33 -0.08
CA ILE A 33 -11.04 21.18 -0.61
C ILE A 33 -10.46 22.01 -1.74
N ASP A 34 -11.21 22.18 -2.83
CA ASP A 34 -10.79 22.90 -4.05
C ASP A 34 -9.45 22.38 -4.62
N ASN A 35 -9.13 21.11 -4.36
CA ASN A 35 -7.86 20.48 -4.73
C ASN A 35 -6.60 21.19 -4.19
N ASP A 36 -6.70 21.89 -3.05
CA ASP A 36 -5.54 22.47 -2.35
C ASP A 36 -4.81 21.40 -1.52
N PHE A 37 -4.13 20.51 -2.24
CA PHE A 37 -3.33 19.41 -1.70
C PHE A 37 -2.20 19.91 -0.78
N ARG A 38 -1.55 21.01 -1.13
CA ARG A 38 -0.46 21.59 -0.34
C ARG A 38 -0.95 22.05 1.03
N LYS A 39 -2.04 22.84 1.08
CA LYS A 39 -2.62 23.28 2.35
C LYS A 39 -3.10 22.10 3.19
N PHE A 40 -3.68 21.10 2.54
CA PHE A 40 -4.09 19.87 3.21
C PHE A 40 -2.89 19.18 3.89
N ILE A 41 -1.79 18.89 3.18
CA ILE A 41 -0.61 18.22 3.76
C ILE A 41 0.01 19.07 4.88
N ILE A 42 0.11 20.39 4.69
CA ILE A 42 0.63 21.30 5.73
C ILE A 42 -0.21 21.21 7.00
N LYS A 43 -1.55 21.27 6.89
CA LYS A 43 -2.45 21.18 8.03
C LYS A 43 -2.40 19.79 8.69
N ALA A 44 -2.50 18.73 7.88
CA ALA A 44 -2.57 17.35 8.35
C ALA A 44 -1.34 16.96 9.17
N PHE A 45 -0.14 17.34 8.71
CA PHE A 45 1.12 16.95 9.35
C PHE A 45 1.74 18.06 10.21
N GLY A 46 1.05 19.19 10.42
CA GLY A 46 1.54 20.29 11.25
C GLY A 46 2.83 20.94 10.72
N LEU A 47 2.95 21.05 9.39
CA LEU A 47 4.14 21.60 8.73
C LEU A 47 4.11 23.12 8.69
N ARG A 48 5.26 23.71 8.34
CA ARG A 48 5.37 25.16 8.15
C ARG A 48 4.67 25.59 6.85
N VAL A 49 4.07 26.78 6.85
CA VAL A 49 3.38 27.30 5.65
C VAL A 49 4.33 27.51 4.47
N ARG A 50 5.61 27.80 4.71
CA ARG A 50 6.66 27.95 3.68
C ARG A 50 7.61 26.76 3.67
N ASP A 51 7.06 25.57 3.81
CA ASP A 51 7.85 24.36 3.79
C ASP A 51 8.51 24.13 2.42
N THR A 52 9.81 23.84 2.43
CA THR A 52 10.63 23.61 1.23
C THR A 52 11.26 22.21 1.22
N TYR A 53 10.72 21.28 2.01
CA TYR A 53 11.24 19.92 2.05
C TYR A 53 11.12 19.27 0.67
N ALA A 54 12.18 18.60 0.25
CA ALA A 54 12.27 17.90 -1.01
C ALA A 54 11.95 16.41 -0.80
N TYR A 55 10.79 15.99 -1.26
CA TYR A 55 10.31 14.62 -1.20
C TYR A 55 10.97 13.80 -2.32
N LYS A 56 11.67 12.72 -1.96
CA LYS A 56 12.47 11.92 -2.89
C LYS A 56 11.87 10.54 -3.06
N ALA A 57 11.57 10.18 -4.30
CA ALA A 57 11.34 8.80 -4.71
C ALA A 57 12.18 8.55 -5.98
N THR A 58 11.54 8.21 -7.10
CA THR A 58 12.20 8.21 -8.42
C THR A 58 12.52 9.64 -8.90
N ALA A 59 11.67 10.60 -8.52
CA ALA A 59 11.88 12.03 -8.74
C ALA A 59 11.89 12.77 -7.40
N GLU A 60 12.45 13.98 -7.41
CA GLU A 60 12.42 14.90 -6.28
C GLU A 60 11.35 15.98 -6.51
N VAL A 61 10.52 16.24 -5.50
CA VAL A 61 9.41 17.20 -5.59
C VAL A 61 9.18 17.93 -4.26
N THR A 62 8.77 19.20 -4.32
CA THR A 62 8.28 19.96 -3.16
C THR A 62 6.76 20.02 -3.13
N LEU A 63 6.16 20.40 -1.99
CA LEU A 63 4.70 20.59 -1.90
C LEU A 63 4.16 21.62 -2.90
N GLU A 64 4.94 22.68 -3.16
CA GLU A 64 4.57 23.70 -4.13
C GLU A 64 4.57 23.14 -5.56
N GLN A 65 5.62 22.41 -5.94
CA GLN A 65 5.68 21.77 -7.26
C GLN A 65 4.55 20.75 -7.46
N ALA A 66 4.26 19.93 -6.45
CA ALA A 66 3.15 18.97 -6.52
C ALA A 66 1.80 19.68 -6.67
N GLN A 67 1.58 20.79 -5.95
CA GLN A 67 0.35 21.59 -6.10
C GLN A 67 0.21 22.17 -7.51
N SER A 68 1.30 22.64 -8.12
CA SER A 68 1.27 23.14 -9.50
C SER A 68 0.87 22.04 -10.49
N HIS A 69 1.26 20.79 -10.26
CA HIS A 69 0.85 19.66 -11.10
C HIS A 69 -0.64 19.32 -10.89
N VAL A 70 -1.13 19.36 -9.64
CA VAL A 70 -2.57 19.21 -9.34
C VAL A 70 -3.40 20.27 -10.07
N GLN A 71 -2.93 21.51 -10.09
CA GLN A 71 -3.61 22.61 -10.79
C GLN A 71 -3.55 22.50 -12.31
N ALA A 72 -2.48 21.91 -12.85
CA ALA A 72 -2.34 21.65 -14.28
C ALA A 72 -3.32 20.57 -14.78
N GLY A 73 -3.79 19.68 -13.90
CA GLY A 73 -4.66 18.57 -14.25
C GLY A 73 -4.06 17.70 -15.37
N GLY A 74 -4.90 17.24 -16.30
CA GLY A 74 -4.48 16.36 -17.40
C GLY A 74 -3.63 17.00 -18.50
N ILE A 75 -3.26 18.28 -18.40
CA ILE A 75 -2.46 19.00 -19.40
C ILE A 75 -1.13 18.25 -19.64
N ASN A 76 -0.64 18.24 -20.88
CA ASN A 76 0.58 17.54 -21.31
C ASN A 76 0.59 16.03 -20.99
N GLY A 77 -0.58 15.41 -20.82
CA GLY A 77 -0.70 13.97 -20.60
C GLY A 77 -0.37 13.53 -19.17
N LEU A 78 -0.39 14.45 -18.19
CA LEU A 78 -0.17 14.11 -16.77
C LEU A 78 -1.19 13.10 -16.22
N HIS A 79 -2.38 12.99 -16.84
CA HIS A 79 -3.41 12.01 -16.51
C HIS A 79 -3.61 10.94 -17.61
N ALA A 80 -2.67 10.80 -18.55
CA ALA A 80 -2.79 9.85 -19.66
C ALA A 80 -2.46 8.42 -19.22
N TRP A 81 -3.26 7.89 -18.28
CA TRP A 81 -3.07 6.58 -17.64
C TRP A 81 -3.45 5.43 -18.56
N TYR A 82 -4.51 5.59 -19.34
CA TYR A 82 -5.10 4.55 -20.16
C TYR A 82 -4.78 4.79 -21.63
N ARG A 83 -4.33 3.74 -22.33
CA ARG A 83 -4.01 3.78 -23.76
C ARG A 83 -4.68 2.62 -24.49
N ASP A 84 -4.98 2.82 -25.76
CA ASP A 84 -5.45 1.75 -26.63
C ASP A 84 -4.28 0.92 -27.18
N GLY A 85 -4.60 -0.09 -28.00
CA GLY A 85 -3.59 -0.96 -28.63
C GLY A 85 -2.63 -0.25 -29.60
N GLU A 86 -2.96 0.97 -30.03
CA GLU A 86 -2.09 1.83 -30.84
C GLU A 86 -1.26 2.81 -29.97
N GLY A 87 -1.41 2.74 -28.65
CA GLY A 87 -0.73 3.61 -27.69
C GLY A 87 -1.37 5.00 -27.55
N LYS A 88 -2.53 5.25 -28.15
CA LYS A 88 -3.23 6.54 -28.05
C LYS A 88 -3.97 6.65 -26.72
N PRO A 89 -4.00 7.83 -26.07
CA PRO A 89 -4.75 8.02 -24.83
C PRO A 89 -6.24 7.70 -25.02
N ARG A 90 -6.80 6.92 -24.09
CA ARG A 90 -8.24 6.67 -23.99
C ARG A 90 -8.90 7.74 -23.12
N PRO A 91 -10.21 7.98 -23.27
CA PRO A 91 -10.94 8.85 -22.36
C PRO A 91 -10.79 8.39 -20.91
N ASN A 92 -10.60 9.34 -20.00
CA ASN A 92 -10.52 9.05 -18.58
C ASN A 92 -11.87 8.49 -18.06
N PRO A 93 -11.85 7.58 -17.08
CA PRO A 93 -13.05 7.06 -16.42
C PRO A 93 -13.89 8.19 -15.81
N SER A 94 -15.19 7.95 -15.67
CA SER A 94 -16.06 8.90 -14.98
C SER A 94 -15.81 8.89 -13.46
N ALA A 95 -16.16 9.98 -12.76
CA ALA A 95 -16.07 10.04 -11.29
C ALA A 95 -16.86 8.91 -10.59
N ALA A 96 -17.94 8.41 -11.21
CA ALA A 96 -18.72 7.28 -10.72
C ALA A 96 -17.97 5.95 -10.87
N ASP A 97 -17.19 5.79 -11.94
CA ASP A 97 -16.33 4.61 -12.14
C ASP A 97 -15.16 4.61 -11.15
N ILE A 98 -14.54 5.77 -10.92
CA ILE A 98 -13.49 5.94 -9.92
C ILE A 98 -14.03 5.64 -8.51
N THR A 99 -15.21 6.16 -8.17
CA THR A 99 -15.88 5.84 -6.89
C THR A 99 -16.09 4.33 -6.77
N SER A 100 -16.64 3.69 -7.81
CA SER A 100 -16.90 2.24 -7.83
C SER A 100 -15.62 1.42 -7.62
N TYR A 101 -14.49 1.86 -8.16
CA TYR A 101 -13.19 1.23 -7.91
C TYR A 101 -12.73 1.43 -6.46
N THR A 102 -12.72 2.65 -5.94
CA THR A 102 -12.29 2.90 -4.56
C THR A 102 -13.17 2.19 -3.54
N ASP A 103 -14.45 1.99 -3.84
CA ASP A 103 -15.40 1.25 -2.99
C ASP A 103 -15.01 -0.21 -2.78
N ILE A 104 -14.19 -0.81 -3.66
CA ILE A 104 -13.65 -2.17 -3.47
C ILE A 104 -12.92 -2.30 -2.15
N PHE A 105 -12.21 -1.24 -1.73
CA PHE A 105 -11.30 -1.30 -0.58
C PHE A 105 -11.89 -0.72 0.71
N ARG A 106 -13.12 -0.23 0.67
CA ARG A 106 -13.78 0.34 1.86
C ARG A 106 -14.00 -0.76 2.91
N PRO A 107 -13.82 -0.45 4.20
CA PRO A 107 -14.06 -1.42 5.27
C PRO A 107 -15.54 -1.83 5.38
N THR A 108 -16.46 -1.12 4.72
CA THR A 108 -17.90 -1.35 4.72
C THR A 108 -18.40 -2.18 3.53
N THR A 109 -17.52 -2.55 2.60
CA THR A 109 -17.86 -3.34 1.41
C THR A 109 -17.34 -4.79 1.55
N VAL A 110 -17.68 -5.63 0.56
CA VAL A 110 -17.14 -6.99 0.44
C VAL A 110 -16.46 -7.04 -0.91
N THR A 111 -15.15 -7.26 -0.93
CA THR A 111 -14.29 -7.17 -2.12
C THR A 111 -14.83 -7.99 -3.28
N SER A 112 -15.17 -9.26 -3.06
CA SER A 112 -15.72 -10.13 -4.12
C SER A 112 -16.99 -9.54 -4.77
N LYS A 113 -17.93 -9.04 -3.95
CA LYS A 113 -19.17 -8.42 -4.45
C LYS A 113 -18.91 -7.09 -5.16
N ALA A 114 -18.00 -6.29 -4.62
CA ALA A 114 -17.62 -5.01 -5.21
C ALA A 114 -16.93 -5.20 -6.57
N LEU A 115 -16.04 -6.19 -6.70
CA LEU A 115 -15.40 -6.56 -7.96
C LEU A 115 -16.41 -7.06 -9.00
N THR A 116 -17.36 -7.91 -8.60
CA THR A 116 -18.46 -8.34 -9.50
C THR A 116 -19.28 -7.13 -9.97
N ALA A 117 -19.65 -6.23 -9.05
CA ALA A 117 -20.42 -5.02 -9.37
C ALA A 117 -19.64 -4.00 -10.21
N LEU A 118 -18.30 -3.97 -10.09
CA LEU A 118 -17.46 -3.13 -10.93
C LEU A 118 -17.62 -3.55 -12.40
N GLY A 119 -17.57 -4.86 -12.68
CA GLY A 119 -17.72 -5.40 -14.03
C GLY A 119 -19.16 -5.40 -14.55
N SER A 120 -20.14 -5.83 -13.76
CA SER A 120 -21.53 -6.00 -14.22
C SER A 120 -22.20 -4.69 -14.65
N ASN A 121 -21.74 -3.56 -14.09
CA ASN A 121 -22.26 -2.22 -14.39
C ASN A 121 -21.38 -1.44 -15.38
N ALA A 122 -20.32 -2.06 -15.91
CA ALA A 122 -19.44 -1.41 -16.87
C ALA A 122 -20.08 -1.38 -18.26
N LYS A 123 -19.88 -0.27 -18.98
CA LYS A 123 -20.16 -0.25 -20.42
C LYS A 123 -19.17 -1.18 -21.13
N LYS A 124 -19.63 -1.93 -22.13
CA LYS A 124 -18.75 -2.77 -22.96
C LYS A 124 -17.63 -1.90 -23.56
N GLU A 125 -16.40 -2.43 -23.56
CA GLU A 125 -15.20 -1.76 -24.12
C GLU A 125 -14.77 -0.47 -23.38
N SER A 126 -15.37 -0.18 -22.22
CA SER A 126 -14.94 0.92 -21.36
C SER A 126 -13.71 0.53 -20.53
N VAL A 127 -12.94 1.54 -20.12
CA VAL A 127 -11.80 1.37 -19.20
C VAL A 127 -12.22 0.62 -17.93
N ARG A 128 -13.41 0.90 -17.38
CA ARG A 128 -13.96 0.19 -16.22
C ARG A 128 -14.14 -1.30 -16.45
N ALA A 129 -14.56 -1.71 -17.65
CA ALA A 129 -14.71 -3.12 -17.99
C ALA A 129 -13.35 -3.84 -17.97
N ASP A 130 -12.32 -3.20 -18.55
CA ASP A 130 -10.95 -3.75 -18.59
C ASP A 130 -10.36 -3.85 -17.18
N ILE A 131 -10.56 -2.83 -16.34
CA ILE A 131 -10.14 -2.84 -14.94
C ILE A 131 -10.82 -3.97 -14.17
N ALA A 132 -12.14 -4.12 -14.33
CA ALA A 132 -12.89 -5.17 -13.65
C ALA A 132 -12.41 -6.57 -14.08
N GLN A 133 -12.20 -6.78 -15.38
CA GLN A 133 -11.67 -8.03 -15.91
C GLN A 133 -10.28 -8.33 -15.33
N HIS A 134 -9.37 -7.35 -15.37
CA HIS A 134 -8.02 -7.48 -14.85
C HIS A 134 -8.00 -7.85 -13.36
N LEU A 135 -8.71 -7.08 -12.53
CA LEU A 135 -8.77 -7.33 -11.09
C LEU A 135 -9.45 -8.66 -10.75
N GLN A 136 -10.50 -9.06 -11.47
CA GLN A 136 -11.16 -10.36 -11.26
C GLN A 136 -10.25 -11.54 -11.63
N ALA A 137 -9.43 -11.40 -12.67
CA ALA A 137 -8.49 -12.45 -13.08
C ALA A 137 -7.39 -12.70 -12.05
N LEU A 138 -6.99 -11.64 -11.32
CA LEU A 138 -5.93 -11.70 -10.30
C LEU A 138 -6.45 -11.94 -8.88
N TYR A 139 -7.74 -11.70 -8.63
CA TYR A 139 -8.37 -11.91 -7.34
C TYR A 139 -8.46 -13.40 -7.00
N ALA A 140 -7.63 -13.84 -6.05
CA ALA A 140 -7.62 -15.18 -5.51
C ALA A 140 -7.93 -15.12 -4.01
N PRO A 141 -9.22 -15.07 -3.61
CA PRO A 141 -9.59 -15.09 -2.19
C PRO A 141 -9.18 -16.41 -1.53
N PRO A 142 -9.09 -16.47 -0.19
CA PRO A 142 -8.73 -17.70 0.49
C PRO A 142 -9.75 -18.81 0.26
N ASP A 143 -9.27 -20.04 0.21
CA ASP A 143 -10.12 -21.23 0.18
C ASP A 143 -11.06 -21.26 1.41
N ALA A 144 -12.32 -21.63 1.19
CA ALA A 144 -13.35 -21.69 2.23
C ALA A 144 -12.96 -22.61 3.41
N ALA A 145 -12.18 -23.67 3.16
CA ALA A 145 -11.67 -24.59 4.18
C ALA A 145 -10.76 -23.90 5.20
N ARG A 146 -10.11 -22.79 4.81
CA ARG A 146 -9.23 -22.00 5.69
C ARG A 146 -9.99 -21.14 6.69
N LYS A 147 -11.31 -20.97 6.50
CA LYS A 147 -12.21 -20.22 7.40
C LYS A 147 -11.73 -18.80 7.70
N LEU A 148 -11.03 -18.16 6.76
CA LEU A 148 -10.65 -16.76 6.86
C LEU A 148 -11.85 -15.89 6.47
N VAL A 149 -12.30 -15.04 7.39
CA VAL A 149 -13.52 -14.24 7.23
C VAL A 149 -13.23 -12.78 7.58
N VAL A 150 -13.56 -11.87 6.66
CA VAL A 150 -13.43 -10.43 6.87
C VAL A 150 -14.81 -9.83 7.09
N ASN A 151 -15.06 -9.37 8.31
CA ASN A 151 -16.30 -8.70 8.67
C ASN A 151 -16.21 -7.21 8.39
N LYS A 152 -17.25 -6.64 7.79
CA LYS A 152 -17.35 -5.20 7.56
C LYS A 152 -17.13 -4.40 8.85
N SER A 153 -16.46 -3.27 8.74
CA SER A 153 -16.25 -2.32 9.83
C SER A 153 -16.66 -0.91 9.41
N LYS A 154 -17.44 -0.25 10.26
CA LYS A 154 -17.72 1.19 10.17
C LYS A 154 -16.75 2.03 11.01
N LEU A 155 -15.93 1.36 11.84
CA LEU A 155 -15.05 2.00 12.82
C LEU A 155 -13.59 2.02 12.36
N HIS A 156 -13.26 1.33 11.27
CA HIS A 156 -11.90 1.34 10.75
C HIS A 156 -11.59 2.68 10.09
N VAL A 157 -10.54 3.34 10.59
CA VAL A 157 -10.06 4.63 10.11
C VAL A 157 -8.77 4.40 9.33
N ASN A 158 -8.67 4.96 8.13
CA ASN A 158 -7.48 4.82 7.29
C ASN A 158 -7.23 6.10 6.48
N PRO A 159 -6.48 7.05 7.06
CA PRO A 159 -6.19 8.33 6.41
C PRO A 159 -5.49 8.18 5.06
N TYR A 160 -4.58 7.21 4.93
CA TYR A 160 -3.91 6.96 3.66
C TYR A 160 -4.89 6.52 2.57
N PHE A 161 -5.84 5.64 2.90
CA PHE A 161 -6.85 5.22 1.94
C PHE A 161 -7.73 6.40 1.50
N ASP A 162 -8.19 7.23 2.43
CA ASP A 162 -9.04 8.38 2.11
C ASP A 162 -8.31 9.39 1.19
N VAL A 163 -7.03 9.67 1.46
CA VAL A 163 -6.20 10.53 0.61
C VAL A 163 -5.90 9.87 -0.75
N SER A 164 -5.70 8.55 -0.79
CA SER A 164 -5.50 7.82 -2.04
C SER A 164 -6.76 7.80 -2.89
N ALA A 165 -7.93 7.65 -2.28
CA ALA A 165 -9.21 7.72 -2.98
C ALA A 165 -9.47 9.13 -3.56
N TRP A 166 -9.12 10.19 -2.80
CA TRP A 166 -9.10 11.55 -3.33
C TRP A 166 -8.12 11.70 -4.49
N ALA A 167 -6.89 11.16 -4.39
CA ALA A 167 -5.90 11.23 -5.44
C ALA A 167 -6.39 10.53 -6.72
N ASN A 168 -7.07 9.39 -6.59
CA ASN A 168 -7.68 8.69 -7.73
C ASN A 168 -8.75 9.54 -8.42
N GLN A 169 -9.59 10.26 -7.65
CA GLN A 169 -10.58 11.19 -8.21
C GLN A 169 -9.91 12.38 -8.89
N ASN A 170 -8.94 13.01 -8.22
CA ASN A 170 -8.25 14.19 -8.72
C ASN A 170 -7.45 13.90 -9.99
N LEU A 171 -6.81 12.73 -10.05
CA LEU A 171 -5.98 12.29 -11.17
C LEU A 171 -6.76 11.49 -12.21
N GLU A 172 -8.08 11.38 -12.08
CA GLU A 172 -8.97 10.73 -13.05
C GLU A 172 -8.60 9.26 -13.35
N TRP A 173 -8.31 8.49 -12.30
CA TRP A 173 -7.85 7.11 -12.39
C TRP A 173 -8.75 6.16 -11.61
N ALA A 174 -9.25 5.10 -12.26
CA ALA A 174 -10.23 4.17 -11.72
C ALA A 174 -9.67 2.76 -11.47
N GLY A 175 -8.35 2.58 -11.44
CA GLY A 175 -7.73 1.28 -11.21
C GLY A 175 -6.86 0.78 -12.36
N PRO A 176 -6.12 -0.32 -12.13
CA PRO A 176 -5.22 -0.91 -13.11
C PRO A 176 -5.96 -1.77 -14.13
N GLU A 177 -5.42 -1.81 -15.34
CA GLU A 177 -5.74 -2.78 -16.39
C GLU A 177 -4.45 -3.40 -16.93
N ASP A 178 -4.54 -4.37 -17.84
CA ASP A 178 -3.38 -5.14 -18.31
C ASP A 178 -2.21 -4.25 -18.80
N ASN A 179 -2.48 -3.13 -19.47
CA ASN A 179 -1.45 -2.20 -19.96
C ASN A 179 -0.91 -1.25 -18.89
N THR A 180 -1.42 -1.28 -17.66
CA THR A 180 -0.87 -0.48 -16.54
C THR A 180 0.58 -0.87 -16.28
N VAL A 181 0.96 -2.11 -16.57
CA VAL A 181 2.35 -2.57 -16.55
C VAL A 181 3.28 -1.75 -17.46
N ASN A 182 2.77 -0.98 -18.41
CA ASN A 182 3.53 -0.13 -19.34
C ASN A 182 3.59 1.34 -18.91
N VAL A 183 2.92 1.74 -17.82
CA VAL A 183 3.01 3.10 -17.29
C VAL A 183 4.40 3.30 -16.66
N ARG A 184 5.15 4.28 -17.14
CA ARG A 184 6.55 4.57 -16.73
C ARG A 184 6.72 5.93 -16.06
N PHE A 185 5.64 6.66 -15.84
CA PHE A 185 5.64 7.93 -15.13
C PHE A 185 4.77 7.82 -13.87
N SER A 186 4.90 8.79 -12.98
CA SER A 186 4.05 8.93 -11.79
C SER A 186 3.71 10.39 -11.59
N HIS A 187 2.53 10.67 -11.05
CA HIS A 187 2.16 12.04 -10.69
C HIS A 187 2.99 12.55 -9.50
N ALA A 188 3.23 13.86 -9.44
CA ALA A 188 4.05 14.55 -8.45
C ALA A 188 3.56 14.41 -6.99
N ILE A 189 2.34 13.91 -6.78
CA ILE A 189 1.79 13.60 -5.44
C ILE A 189 2.46 12.36 -4.83
N LEU A 190 2.92 11.40 -5.66
CA LEU A 190 3.37 10.09 -5.18
C LEU A 190 4.49 10.15 -4.13
N PRO A 191 5.60 10.90 -4.34
CA PRO A 191 6.67 10.98 -3.34
C PRO A 191 6.17 11.54 -2.00
N ILE A 192 5.20 12.45 -2.03
CA ILE A 192 4.63 13.04 -0.81
C ILE A 192 3.85 11.98 -0.03
N LEU A 193 3.02 11.18 -0.71
CA LEU A 193 2.31 10.08 -0.06
C LEU A 193 3.26 9.02 0.48
N TYR A 194 4.32 8.68 -0.26
CA TYR A 194 5.35 7.75 0.21
C TYR A 194 5.99 8.23 1.51
N HIS A 195 6.48 9.46 1.55
CA HIS A 195 7.13 10.01 2.74
C HIS A 195 6.21 10.11 3.97
N HIS A 196 4.90 10.28 3.75
CA HIS A 196 3.93 10.47 4.84
C HIS A 196 3.23 9.19 5.27
N PHE A 197 2.95 8.24 4.37
CA PHE A 197 2.16 7.04 4.67
C PHE A 197 2.83 5.72 4.26
N GLY A 198 3.91 5.74 3.47
CA GLY A 198 4.58 4.55 2.93
C GLY A 198 4.19 4.24 1.49
N CYS A 199 4.78 3.19 0.92
CA CYS A 199 4.72 2.95 -0.53
C CYS A 199 3.42 2.33 -1.07
N VAL A 200 2.67 1.65 -0.22
CA VAL A 200 1.42 0.96 -0.58
C VAL A 200 0.42 1.11 0.54
N CYS A 201 -0.84 1.36 0.20
CA CYS A 201 -1.89 1.57 1.19
C CYS A 201 -2.41 0.23 1.74
N PRO A 202 -2.37 -0.02 3.06
CA PRO A 202 -3.03 -1.19 3.63
C PRO A 202 -4.55 -1.05 3.50
N SER A 203 -5.24 -2.05 2.96
CA SER A 203 -6.70 -2.11 3.05
C SER A 203 -7.14 -2.77 4.36
N TYR A 204 -8.36 -2.48 4.81
CA TYR A 204 -8.93 -3.16 5.98
C TYR A 204 -9.01 -4.68 5.79
N GLU A 205 -9.34 -5.13 4.58
CA GLU A 205 -9.34 -6.55 4.22
C GLU A 205 -7.94 -7.17 4.39
N ALA A 206 -6.91 -6.50 3.87
CA ALA A 206 -5.53 -6.98 3.99
C ALA A 206 -5.08 -7.08 5.46
N LEU A 207 -5.33 -6.05 6.26
CA LEU A 207 -5.02 -6.05 7.70
C LEU A 207 -5.77 -7.18 8.43
N SER A 208 -7.03 -7.42 8.06
CA SER A 208 -7.86 -8.49 8.65
C SER A 208 -7.36 -9.89 8.29
N TYR A 209 -6.88 -10.11 7.06
CA TYR A 209 -6.26 -11.39 6.70
C TYR A 209 -4.94 -11.58 7.43
N ILE A 210 -4.08 -10.57 7.48
CA ILE A 210 -2.81 -10.62 8.23
C ILE A 210 -3.07 -11.01 9.69
N GLN A 211 -4.04 -10.36 10.34
CA GLN A 211 -4.42 -10.68 11.72
C GLN A 211 -4.79 -12.16 11.90
N GLN A 212 -5.61 -12.70 10.99
CA GLN A 212 -6.12 -14.06 11.08
C GLN A 212 -5.03 -15.11 10.80
N VAL A 213 -4.18 -14.89 9.80
CA VAL A 213 -3.09 -15.83 9.49
C VAL A 213 -1.95 -15.76 10.51
N ALA A 214 -1.76 -14.61 11.18
CA ALA A 214 -0.82 -14.51 12.28
C ALA A 214 -1.18 -15.48 13.42
N LYS A 215 -2.47 -15.72 13.69
CA LYS A 215 -2.93 -16.64 14.76
C LYS A 215 -2.26 -16.36 16.12
N GLY A 216 -2.03 -15.08 16.43
CA GLY A 216 -1.34 -14.63 17.64
C GLY A 216 0.19 -14.68 17.60
N ARG A 217 0.79 -15.22 16.52
CA ARG A 217 2.24 -15.13 16.27
C ARG A 217 2.66 -13.68 16.03
N THR A 218 3.92 -13.38 16.33
CA THR A 218 4.51 -12.08 16.06
C THR A 218 4.61 -11.82 14.56
N ILE A 219 4.14 -10.66 14.10
CA ILE A 219 4.34 -10.20 12.74
C ILE A 219 5.69 -9.48 12.66
N LEU A 220 6.53 -9.90 11.72
CA LEU A 220 7.87 -9.38 11.48
C LEU A 220 7.82 -8.48 10.26
N ASP A 221 7.61 -7.17 10.46
CA ASP A 221 7.60 -6.16 9.40
C ASP A 221 9.06 -5.80 9.06
N VAL A 222 9.63 -6.51 8.08
CA VAL A 222 11.05 -6.40 7.71
C VAL A 222 11.20 -5.53 6.46
N GLY A 223 11.98 -4.46 6.58
CA GLY A 223 11.95 -3.35 5.63
C GLY A 223 10.77 -2.41 5.90
N SER A 224 10.42 -2.22 7.17
CA SER A 224 9.22 -1.50 7.62
C SER A 224 9.12 -0.03 7.16
N GLY A 225 10.21 0.56 6.65
CA GLY A 225 10.25 1.93 6.17
C GLY A 225 9.89 2.92 7.27
N ASN A 226 8.82 3.69 7.05
CA ASN A 226 8.32 4.64 8.06
C ASN A 226 7.44 4.01 9.16
N GLY A 227 7.14 2.72 9.06
CA GLY A 227 6.35 1.98 10.04
C GLY A 227 4.84 2.21 9.97
N TYR A 228 4.28 2.79 8.90
CA TYR A 228 2.83 2.99 8.79
C TYR A 228 2.05 1.67 8.86
N TRP A 229 2.51 0.63 8.16
CA TRP A 229 1.89 -0.71 8.22
C TRP A 229 1.96 -1.30 9.63
N THR A 230 3.14 -1.24 10.27
CA THR A 230 3.28 -1.62 11.68
C THR A 230 2.30 -0.88 12.58
N TYR A 231 2.17 0.44 12.42
CA TYR A 231 1.25 1.27 13.19
C TYR A 231 -0.22 0.86 12.96
N MET A 232 -0.63 0.67 11.71
CA MET A 232 -1.98 0.22 11.33
C MET A 232 -2.32 -1.15 11.92
N LEU A 233 -1.40 -2.12 11.86
CA LEU A 233 -1.58 -3.45 12.44
C LEU A 233 -1.72 -3.40 13.97
N ARG A 234 -0.88 -2.60 14.65
CA ARG A 234 -0.94 -2.42 16.11
C ARG A 234 -2.22 -1.75 16.59
N ARG A 235 -2.89 -0.98 15.73
CA ARG A 235 -4.16 -0.28 16.00
C ARG A 235 -5.41 -1.03 15.56
N LEU A 236 -5.26 -2.09 14.76
CA LEU A 236 -6.40 -2.82 14.20
C LEU A 236 -7.36 -3.34 15.29
N GLU A 237 -6.80 -3.81 16.41
CA GLU A 237 -7.56 -4.32 17.55
C GLU A 237 -7.50 -3.37 18.74
N THR A 238 -8.67 -2.93 19.19
CA THR A 238 -8.82 -2.09 20.39
C THR A 238 -8.86 -2.91 21.66
N ASN A 239 -9.16 -4.21 21.58
CA ASN A 239 -9.11 -5.12 22.72
C ASN A 239 -7.64 -5.48 23.03
N PRO A 240 -7.10 -5.09 24.21
CA PRO A 240 -5.69 -5.36 24.54
C PRO A 240 -5.30 -6.84 24.47
N LYS A 241 -6.25 -7.76 24.72
CA LYS A 241 -6.02 -9.22 24.67
C LYS A 241 -5.89 -9.77 23.24
N LYS A 242 -6.34 -9.02 22.24
CA LYS A 242 -6.29 -9.38 20.81
C LYS A 242 -5.28 -8.53 20.04
N LYS A 243 -4.55 -7.65 20.74
CA LYS A 243 -3.60 -6.74 20.11
C LYS A 243 -2.54 -7.54 19.37
N LEU A 244 -2.28 -7.16 18.13
CA LEU A 244 -1.24 -7.77 17.32
C LEU A 244 0.14 -7.39 17.85
N ASN A 245 1.00 -8.38 18.00
CA ASN A 245 2.41 -8.15 18.25
C ASN A 245 3.13 -7.96 16.91
N VAL A 246 3.72 -6.80 16.69
CA VAL A 246 4.40 -6.44 15.44
C VAL A 246 5.78 -5.90 15.76
N ILE A 247 6.82 -6.51 15.21
CA ILE A 247 8.21 -6.05 15.29
C ILE A 247 8.57 -5.40 13.96
N ALA A 248 8.98 -4.14 14.01
CA ALA A 248 9.47 -3.40 12.85
C ALA A 248 11.00 -3.46 12.80
N VAL A 249 11.53 -3.87 11.65
CA VAL A 249 12.97 -3.92 11.36
C VAL A 249 13.24 -3.12 10.10
N ASP A 250 14.21 -2.21 10.16
CA ASP A 250 14.62 -1.43 8.99
C ASP A 250 16.07 -0.99 9.14
N ASN A 251 16.79 -0.81 8.03
CA ASN A 251 18.20 -0.38 8.05
C ASN A 251 18.37 1.14 7.88
N GLY A 252 17.29 1.88 7.63
CA GLY A 252 17.26 3.33 7.50
C GLY A 252 17.88 3.85 6.20
N LEU A 253 17.97 3.01 5.15
CA LEU A 253 18.46 3.44 3.84
C LEU A 253 17.52 4.42 3.15
N SER A 254 16.20 4.20 3.25
CA SER A 254 15.19 5.11 2.70
C SER A 254 14.97 6.30 3.62
N GLU A 255 14.86 7.48 3.02
CA GLU A 255 14.53 8.71 3.73
C GLU A 255 13.00 8.86 3.81
N TRP A 256 12.48 9.03 5.02
CA TRP A 256 11.05 9.26 5.26
C TRP A 256 10.86 10.56 6.00
N ARG A 257 9.85 11.33 5.61
CA ARG A 257 9.53 12.58 6.29
C ARG A 257 8.75 12.34 7.58
N THR A 258 7.82 11.39 7.56
CA THR A 258 7.04 10.98 8.73
C THR A 258 7.47 9.60 9.15
N MET A 259 7.71 9.39 10.44
CA MET A 259 7.90 8.10 11.09
C MET A 259 6.72 7.86 12.03
N TRP A 260 6.00 6.76 11.84
CA TRP A 260 4.78 6.44 12.58
C TRP A 260 5.04 5.73 13.91
N ILE A 261 6.23 5.17 14.06
CA ILE A 261 6.67 4.43 15.24
C ILE A 261 8.07 4.90 15.64
N GLY A 262 8.41 4.74 16.93
CA GLY A 262 9.73 5.10 17.48
C GLY A 262 10.60 3.90 17.83
N ASP A 263 10.06 2.69 17.74
CA ASP A 263 10.68 1.46 18.23
C ASP A 263 11.20 0.55 17.11
N THR A 264 11.39 1.08 15.89
CA THR A 264 12.01 0.33 14.80
C THR A 264 13.42 -0.13 15.18
N ILE A 265 13.66 -1.43 15.02
CA ILE A 265 14.97 -2.03 15.21
C ILE A 265 15.84 -1.67 14.02
N ALA A 266 16.83 -0.80 14.25
CA ALA A 266 17.72 -0.26 13.23
C ALA A 266 18.81 -1.28 12.85
N THR A 267 18.51 -2.18 11.92
CA THR A 267 19.46 -3.19 11.41
C THR A 267 19.04 -3.68 10.02
N ASP A 268 19.98 -4.30 9.31
CA ASP A 268 19.67 -5.09 8.12
C ASP A 268 18.74 -6.27 8.47
N GLY A 269 17.71 -6.48 7.64
CA GLY A 269 16.68 -7.50 7.87
C GLY A 269 17.21 -8.93 7.81
N HIS A 270 18.11 -9.22 6.86
CA HIS A 270 18.72 -10.54 6.73
C HIS A 270 19.55 -10.86 7.97
N LYS A 271 20.36 -9.89 8.40
CA LYS A 271 21.13 -10.01 9.64
C LYS A 271 20.22 -10.22 10.86
N TRP A 272 19.11 -9.48 10.94
CA TRP A 272 18.16 -9.63 12.05
C TRP A 272 17.57 -11.04 12.08
N LEU A 273 17.10 -11.57 10.94
CA LEU A 273 16.56 -12.92 10.85
C LEU A 273 17.58 -13.96 11.30
N GLN A 274 18.84 -13.88 10.83
CA GLN A 274 19.90 -14.79 11.26
C GLN A 274 20.16 -14.76 12.78
N GLN A 275 20.08 -13.57 13.39
CA GLN A 275 20.27 -13.39 14.83
C GLN A 275 19.06 -13.83 15.66
N ASN A 276 17.89 -13.99 15.04
CA ASN A 276 16.63 -14.31 15.70
C ASN A 276 16.05 -15.63 15.20
N GLN A 277 16.92 -16.63 14.97
CA GLN A 277 16.54 -18.02 14.61
C GLN A 277 15.64 -18.07 13.36
N GLY A 278 15.99 -17.28 12.34
CA GLY A 278 15.22 -17.18 11.10
C GLY A 278 13.81 -16.64 11.28
N GLY A 279 13.47 -16.05 12.43
CA GLY A 279 12.11 -15.61 12.73
C GLY A 279 11.07 -16.73 12.76
N LYS A 280 11.49 -17.98 13.02
CA LYS A 280 10.68 -19.20 12.85
C LYS A 280 9.29 -19.19 13.51
N ASP A 281 9.14 -18.49 14.63
CA ASP A 281 7.89 -18.43 15.41
C ASP A 281 6.97 -17.27 14.97
N GLY A 282 7.43 -16.42 14.05
CA GLY A 282 6.70 -15.26 13.55
C GLY A 282 6.08 -15.48 12.17
N VAL A 283 5.44 -14.43 11.66
CA VAL A 283 4.99 -14.28 10.26
C VAL A 283 5.83 -13.20 9.60
N LEU A 284 6.48 -13.52 8.50
CA LEU A 284 7.27 -12.52 7.76
C LEU A 284 6.34 -11.62 6.95
N LEU A 285 6.42 -10.31 7.16
CA LEU A 285 5.73 -9.30 6.38
C LEU A 285 6.77 -8.47 5.60
N LEU A 286 6.63 -8.44 4.29
CA LEU A 286 7.42 -7.63 3.37
C LEU A 286 6.52 -6.61 2.67
N VAL A 287 6.60 -5.35 3.08
CA VAL A 287 5.82 -4.27 2.47
C VAL A 287 6.68 -3.55 1.43
N TYR A 288 6.20 -3.52 0.20
CA TYR A 288 6.83 -2.90 -0.97
C TYR A 288 8.34 -3.24 -1.07
N PRO A 289 8.71 -4.53 -1.04
CA PRO A 289 10.12 -4.92 -0.98
C PRO A 289 10.88 -4.38 -2.19
N MET A 290 12.06 -3.83 -1.97
CA MET A 290 12.80 -3.14 -3.02
C MET A 290 13.29 -4.09 -4.11
N VAL A 291 13.32 -3.59 -5.35
CA VAL A 291 14.01 -4.25 -6.46
C VAL A 291 15.51 -3.93 -6.37
N GLY A 292 16.33 -4.98 -6.26
CA GLY A 292 17.78 -4.87 -6.22
C GLY A 292 18.40 -5.38 -4.92
N LEU A 293 19.72 -5.49 -4.92
CA LEU A 293 20.54 -6.02 -3.80
C LEU A 293 20.15 -7.43 -3.32
N GLU A 294 19.35 -8.15 -4.11
CA GLU A 294 18.74 -9.42 -3.72
C GLU A 294 17.95 -9.31 -2.40
N PHE A 295 17.37 -8.14 -2.09
CA PHE A 295 16.72 -7.90 -0.79
C PHE A 295 15.63 -8.94 -0.52
N THR A 296 14.66 -9.06 -1.42
CA THR A 296 13.50 -9.95 -1.29
C THR A 296 13.92 -11.41 -1.18
N SER A 297 14.79 -11.88 -2.09
CA SER A 297 15.25 -13.27 -2.11
C SER A 297 16.06 -13.62 -0.85
N LYS A 298 16.89 -12.69 -0.34
CA LYS A 298 17.62 -12.86 0.92
C LYS A 298 16.70 -12.95 2.14
N MET A 299 15.68 -12.10 2.24
CA MET A 299 14.74 -12.16 3.37
C MET A 299 14.00 -13.49 3.39
N ILE A 300 13.46 -13.89 2.23
CA ILE A 300 12.69 -15.13 2.09
C ILE A 300 13.56 -16.35 2.40
N LYS A 301 14.80 -16.40 1.89
CA LYS A 301 15.73 -17.52 2.13
C LYS A 301 16.24 -17.61 3.57
N ALA A 302 16.30 -16.49 4.29
CA ALA A 302 16.72 -16.46 5.69
C ALA A 302 15.56 -16.69 6.69
N TYR A 303 14.33 -16.76 6.19
CA TYR A 303 13.15 -16.95 7.03
C TYR A 303 12.81 -18.43 7.19
N ASP A 304 12.80 -18.90 8.44
CA ASP A 304 12.58 -20.30 8.79
C ASP A 304 11.12 -20.60 9.16
N GLY A 305 10.27 -19.59 9.27
CA GLY A 305 8.87 -19.77 9.65
C GLY A 305 8.00 -20.34 8.51
N THR A 306 6.69 -20.22 8.68
CA THR A 306 5.71 -20.95 7.82
C THR A 306 4.76 -20.04 7.04
N THR A 307 4.78 -18.73 7.28
CA THR A 307 3.87 -17.78 6.63
C THR A 307 4.64 -16.55 6.17
N ILE A 308 4.59 -16.27 4.87
CA ILE A 308 5.15 -15.07 4.26
C ILE A 308 4.00 -14.24 3.72
N ILE A 309 4.03 -12.95 4.00
CA ILE A 309 3.08 -11.96 3.51
C ILE A 309 3.86 -10.92 2.74
N SER A 310 3.39 -10.59 1.54
CA SER A 310 3.98 -9.53 0.72
C SER A 310 2.90 -8.57 0.26
N ALA A 311 3.11 -7.27 0.44
CA ALA A 311 2.27 -6.23 -0.16
C ALA A 311 3.11 -5.50 -1.21
N GLY A 312 2.68 -5.49 -2.47
CA GLY A 312 3.49 -4.91 -3.55
C GLY A 312 2.81 -5.02 -4.91
N ALA A 313 3.58 -4.80 -5.98
CA ALA A 313 3.05 -4.88 -7.34
C ALA A 313 2.57 -6.30 -7.68
N GLN A 314 1.42 -6.40 -8.35
CA GLN A 314 0.88 -7.67 -8.86
C GLN A 314 1.06 -7.86 -10.37
N ASN A 315 1.83 -6.98 -11.00
CA ASN A 315 2.28 -7.11 -12.38
C ASN A 315 3.80 -7.01 -12.49
N ALA A 316 4.33 -7.30 -13.68
CA ALA A 316 5.78 -7.30 -13.96
C ALA A 316 6.33 -5.90 -14.26
N SER A 317 5.80 -4.85 -13.62
CA SER A 317 6.30 -3.47 -13.80
C SER A 317 7.72 -3.25 -13.28
N GLY A 318 8.21 -4.16 -12.42
CA GLY A 318 9.55 -4.09 -11.83
C GLY A 318 9.69 -3.04 -10.73
N PHE A 319 8.58 -2.60 -10.12
CA PHE A 319 8.62 -1.64 -9.00
C PHE A 319 8.93 -2.29 -7.64
N THR A 320 8.54 -3.56 -7.46
CA THR A 320 8.70 -4.26 -6.17
C THR A 320 9.18 -5.69 -6.37
N ALA A 321 9.79 -6.25 -5.33
CA ALA A 321 10.26 -7.62 -5.21
C ALA A 321 11.35 -8.01 -6.21
N PHE A 322 11.00 -8.12 -7.48
CA PHE A 322 11.84 -8.57 -8.58
C PHE A 322 11.65 -7.71 -9.83
N ALA A 323 12.72 -7.52 -10.59
CA ALA A 323 12.72 -6.58 -11.72
C ALA A 323 11.91 -7.05 -12.94
N LYS A 324 11.72 -8.37 -13.10
CA LYS A 324 11.22 -8.99 -14.34
C LYS A 324 10.08 -9.99 -14.14
N GLU A 325 9.66 -10.23 -12.91
CA GLU A 325 8.59 -11.18 -12.58
C GLU A 325 7.88 -10.73 -11.31
N THR A 326 6.69 -11.28 -11.05
CA THR A 326 5.97 -11.01 -9.80
C THR A 326 6.54 -11.86 -8.66
N ILE A 327 6.27 -11.47 -7.40
CA ILE A 327 6.64 -12.31 -6.26
C ILE A 327 5.92 -13.66 -6.29
N ALA A 328 4.69 -13.72 -6.81
CA ALA A 328 3.95 -14.97 -6.93
C ALA A 328 4.63 -15.94 -7.90
N ASP A 329 5.07 -15.46 -9.06
CA ASP A 329 5.79 -16.27 -10.06
C ASP A 329 7.12 -16.77 -9.51
N TRP A 330 7.87 -15.87 -8.85
CA TRP A 330 9.15 -16.22 -8.24
C TRP A 330 8.98 -17.28 -7.15
N MET A 331 7.99 -17.12 -6.25
CA MET A 331 7.70 -18.09 -5.18
C MET A 331 7.33 -19.45 -5.75
N ALA A 332 6.47 -19.51 -6.77
CA ALA A 332 6.06 -20.77 -7.39
C ALA A 332 7.24 -21.52 -8.03
N ARG A 333 8.20 -20.78 -8.59
CA ARG A 333 9.37 -21.34 -9.27
C ARG A 333 10.49 -21.76 -8.32
N GLU A 334 10.79 -20.94 -7.30
CA GLU A 334 11.93 -21.12 -6.40
C GLU A 334 11.59 -21.91 -5.14
N LEU A 335 10.31 -21.92 -4.74
CA LEU A 335 9.84 -22.49 -3.48
C LEU A 335 8.60 -23.38 -3.69
N PRO A 336 8.75 -24.53 -4.37
CA PRO A 336 7.62 -25.40 -4.77
C PRO A 336 6.86 -26.01 -3.58
N ASN A 337 7.45 -26.02 -2.38
CA ASN A 337 6.80 -26.44 -1.14
C ASN A 337 5.98 -25.31 -0.47
N TRP A 338 5.93 -24.12 -1.06
CA TRP A 338 5.07 -23.04 -0.63
C TRP A 338 3.87 -22.89 -1.56
N GLU A 339 2.73 -22.54 -0.98
CA GLU A 339 1.48 -22.28 -1.68
C GLU A 339 1.11 -20.81 -1.55
N LYS A 340 0.66 -20.17 -2.64
CA LYS A 340 -0.04 -18.89 -2.59
C LYS A 340 -1.46 -19.12 -2.09
N VAL A 341 -1.69 -18.81 -0.81
CA VAL A 341 -2.95 -19.03 -0.09
C VAL A 341 -4.04 -18.05 -0.51
N LEU A 342 -3.65 -16.79 -0.73
CA LEU A 342 -4.54 -15.77 -1.28
C LEU A 342 -3.76 -14.66 -1.98
N GLN A 343 -4.48 -13.95 -2.83
CA GLN A 343 -4.09 -12.68 -3.45
C GLN A 343 -5.32 -11.77 -3.50
N VAL A 344 -5.23 -10.60 -2.87
CA VAL A 344 -6.31 -9.60 -2.88
C VAL A 344 -5.77 -8.23 -3.30
N PRO A 345 -6.51 -7.45 -4.11
CA PRO A 345 -6.04 -6.16 -4.57
C PRO A 345 -5.92 -5.18 -3.39
N LEU A 346 -4.97 -4.24 -3.50
CA LEU A 346 -4.78 -3.13 -2.58
C LEU A 346 -5.14 -1.80 -3.26
N PRO A 347 -5.58 -0.79 -2.49
CA PRO A 347 -5.72 0.56 -3.00
C PRO A 347 -4.40 1.00 -3.61
N SER A 348 -4.43 1.19 -4.92
CA SER A 348 -3.24 1.54 -5.69
C SER A 348 -3.22 3.04 -5.97
N PHE A 349 -2.02 3.62 -6.03
CA PHE A 349 -1.84 4.96 -6.58
C PHE A 349 -2.03 4.95 -8.11
N PRO A 350 -2.44 6.05 -8.75
CA PRO A 350 -2.60 6.09 -10.20
C PRO A 350 -1.37 5.62 -10.99
N GLY A 351 -1.61 4.69 -11.92
CA GLY A 351 -0.57 4.02 -12.70
C GLY A 351 0.16 2.88 -11.96
N LYS A 352 -0.31 2.48 -10.77
CA LYS A 352 0.18 1.32 -10.03
C LYS A 352 -0.87 0.21 -9.99
N ASP A 353 -0.43 -0.97 -9.60
CA ASP A 353 -1.24 -2.18 -9.57
C ASP A 353 -0.74 -3.07 -8.44
N GLU A 354 -1.36 -2.93 -7.28
CA GLU A 354 -0.85 -3.42 -6.00
C GLU A 354 -1.78 -4.49 -5.41
N ALA A 355 -1.20 -5.48 -4.75
CA ALA A 355 -1.93 -6.54 -4.06
C ALA A 355 -1.21 -7.00 -2.79
N LEU A 356 -1.99 -7.64 -1.91
CA LEU A 356 -1.50 -8.46 -0.82
C LEU A 356 -1.43 -9.92 -1.30
N PHE A 357 -0.29 -10.54 -1.10
CA PHE A 357 -0.04 -11.96 -1.29
C PHE A 357 0.22 -12.61 0.07
N ILE A 358 -0.39 -13.76 0.31
CA ILE A 358 -0.04 -14.61 1.47
C ILE A 358 0.39 -15.96 0.95
N PHE A 359 1.54 -16.40 1.42
CA PHE A 359 2.12 -17.70 1.14
C PHE A 359 2.27 -18.50 2.43
N GLU A 360 1.98 -19.78 2.38
CA GLU A 360 2.23 -20.70 3.48
C GLU A 360 3.01 -21.92 2.99
N LYS A 361 3.87 -22.47 3.86
CA LYS A 361 4.47 -23.79 3.62
C LYS A 361 3.34 -24.82 3.58
N ARG A 362 3.41 -25.75 2.63
CA ARG A 362 2.53 -26.93 2.62
C ARG A 362 2.88 -27.81 3.81
N ASP A 363 1.85 -28.35 4.46
CA ASP A 363 2.03 -29.45 5.41
C ASP A 363 2.55 -30.66 4.61
N GLU A 364 3.64 -31.28 5.08
CA GLU A 364 4.24 -32.48 4.47
C GLU A 364 3.33 -33.71 4.58
#